data_AF-A0A3N2BGQ7-F1
#
_entry.id   AF-A0A3N2BGQ7-F1
#
_cell.length_a   1.000
_cell.length_b   1.000
_cell.length_c   1.000
_cell.angle_alpha   90.00
_cell.angle_beta   90.00
_cell.angle_gamma   90.00
#
_symmetry.space_group_name_H-M   'P 1'
#
loop_
_entity.id
_entity.type
_entity.pdbx_description
1 polymer ?
#
loop_
_entity_poly.entity_id
_entity_poly.type
_entity_poly.pdbx_seq_one_letter_code
_entity_poly.pdbx_strand_id
1 'polypeptide(L)'
;MQTLRSRQASIAPLGIVLATGALLTGCGLAEDIADSLDTSNSKLHHVDTGAEGKESGLLADWVPDDAEDVHVLQRTTGSERLLTFEYSGGMPSECLEIDTVGSPTQEELAAAYETDARTRDFEVTQWSTEPTMQAEWWSAGHESRTTHLCGRWWVSETEGVFHAFAAELNG
;
A
#
# COMPACT_ATOMS: atom_id res chain seq x y z
N MET A 1 -38.51 76.53 -27.21
CA MET A 1 -39.86 76.49 -27.79
C MET A 1 -40.03 75.12 -28.42
N GLN A 2 -41.00 74.32 -27.94
CA GLN A 2 -41.58 73.09 -28.55
C GLN A 2 -40.65 71.88 -28.80
N THR A 3 -40.98 70.60 -28.53
CA THR A 3 -41.87 69.87 -27.60
C THR A 3 -41.73 68.38 -27.94
N LEU A 4 -41.80 67.49 -26.93
CA LEU A 4 -42.34 66.11 -26.95
C LEU A 4 -41.49 65.03 -27.70
N ARG A 5 -41.39 63.76 -27.28
CA ARG A 5 -42.21 62.95 -26.36
C ARG A 5 -41.45 61.68 -25.92
N SER A 6 -41.70 61.32 -24.67
CA SER A 6 -41.42 60.07 -23.96
C SER A 6 -41.70 58.77 -24.73
N ARG A 7 -40.83 57.76 -24.54
CA ARG A 7 -41.25 56.41 -24.13
C ARG A 7 -40.29 55.88 -23.06
N GLN A 8 -40.66 56.09 -21.80
CA GLN A 8 -40.21 55.26 -20.69
C GLN A 8 -40.85 53.88 -20.82
N ALA A 9 -40.07 52.83 -20.62
CA ALA A 9 -40.55 51.55 -20.15
C ALA A 9 -39.63 51.12 -19.00
N SER A 10 -40.00 51.51 -17.79
CA SER A 10 -39.58 50.81 -16.57
C SER A 10 -40.37 49.51 -16.47
N ILE A 11 -39.71 48.42 -16.06
CA ILE A 11 -40.13 47.44 -15.04
C ILE A 11 -38.97 46.44 -14.86
N ALA A 12 -38.40 46.42 -13.67
CA ALA A 12 -37.59 45.33 -13.09
C ALA A 12 -38.53 44.41 -12.26
N PRO A 13 -38.09 43.36 -11.55
CA PRO A 13 -36.99 42.38 -11.70
C PRO A 13 -37.54 40.92 -11.53
N LEU A 14 -36.67 39.95 -11.17
CA LEU A 14 -36.91 38.58 -10.65
C LEU A 14 -37.09 37.42 -11.66
N GLY A 15 -35.96 36.73 -11.91
CA GLY A 15 -35.69 35.35 -11.49
C GLY A 15 -36.55 34.21 -12.04
N ILE A 16 -35.94 33.30 -12.83
CA ILE A 16 -36.24 31.86 -12.89
C ILE A 16 -34.92 31.07 -12.99
N VAL A 17 -34.57 30.48 -11.85
CA VAL A 17 -33.94 29.16 -11.58
C VAL A 17 -33.19 28.46 -12.72
N LEU A 18 -31.86 28.43 -12.60
CA LEU A 18 -31.00 27.37 -13.10
C LEU A 18 -31.12 26.16 -12.15
N ALA A 19 -31.67 25.05 -12.64
CA ALA A 19 -31.61 23.76 -11.95
C ALA A 19 -30.97 22.73 -12.87
N THR A 20 -29.64 22.78 -12.98
CA THR A 20 -28.82 21.63 -13.39
C THR A 20 -27.64 21.56 -12.43
N GLY A 21 -27.66 20.55 -11.56
CA GLY A 21 -26.68 20.40 -10.50
C GLY A 21 -27.11 19.32 -9.53
N ALA A 22 -27.18 18.07 -10.00
CA ALA A 22 -27.11 16.93 -9.10
C ALA A 22 -25.67 16.89 -8.57
N LEU A 23 -25.43 17.57 -7.46
CA LEU A 23 -24.24 17.36 -6.64
C LEU A 23 -24.43 16.00 -5.97
N LEU A 24 -23.92 14.95 -6.61
CA LEU A 24 -23.74 13.66 -5.96
C LEU A 24 -22.57 13.80 -4.97
N THR A 25 -22.84 14.32 -3.79
CA THR A 25 -22.00 14.10 -2.61
C THR A 25 -22.23 12.65 -2.16
N GLY A 26 -21.63 11.72 -2.90
CA GLY A 26 -21.58 10.31 -2.54
C GLY A 26 -20.17 9.95 -2.10
N CYS A 27 -19.75 10.44 -0.93
CA CYS A 27 -18.56 9.91 -0.25
C CYS A 27 -19.04 8.88 0.76
N GLY A 28 -18.53 7.64 0.68
CA GLY A 28 -18.83 6.56 1.63
C GLY A 28 -19.50 5.34 1.00
N LEU A 29 -20.75 5.45 0.52
CA LEU A 29 -21.52 4.25 0.18
C LEU A 29 -21.14 3.56 -1.15
N ALA A 30 -20.44 4.26 -2.06
CA ALA A 30 -20.02 3.68 -3.34
C ALA A 30 -18.74 2.83 -3.20
N GLU A 31 -17.88 3.16 -2.25
CA GLU A 31 -16.60 2.48 -2.01
C GLU A 31 -16.83 1.12 -1.35
N ASP A 32 -17.72 1.04 -0.34
CA ASP A 32 -18.09 -0.23 0.32
C ASP A 32 -18.74 -1.25 -0.65
N ILE A 33 -19.53 -0.78 -1.62
CA ILE A 33 -20.15 -1.67 -2.61
C ILE A 33 -19.14 -2.10 -3.69
N ALA A 34 -18.18 -1.25 -4.03
CA ALA A 34 -17.10 -1.59 -4.94
C ALA A 34 -16.14 -2.62 -4.33
N ASP A 35 -15.77 -2.47 -3.04
CA ASP A 35 -14.91 -3.42 -2.32
C ASP A 35 -15.60 -4.79 -2.14
N SER A 36 -16.91 -4.79 -1.91
CA SER A 36 -17.75 -6.00 -1.88
C SER A 36 -17.79 -6.76 -3.22
N LEU A 37 -17.46 -6.11 -4.33
CA LEU A 37 -17.50 -6.68 -5.68
C LEU A 37 -16.09 -6.97 -6.23
N ASP A 38 -15.04 -6.67 -5.48
CA ASP A 38 -13.68 -6.95 -5.91
C ASP A 38 -13.40 -8.46 -5.86
N THR A 39 -13.33 -9.07 -7.05
CA THR A 39 -12.99 -10.48 -7.23
C THR A 39 -11.49 -10.72 -7.34
N SER A 40 -10.66 -9.71 -7.04
CA SER A 40 -9.22 -9.83 -7.15
C SER A 40 -8.67 -10.85 -6.13
N ASN A 41 -7.56 -11.51 -6.47
CA ASN A 41 -6.89 -12.48 -5.61
C ASN A 41 -5.99 -11.81 -4.55
N SER A 42 -6.19 -10.51 -4.33
CA SER A 42 -5.37 -9.68 -3.45
C SER A 42 -6.23 -8.56 -2.86
N LYS A 43 -5.81 -7.96 -1.75
CA LYS A 43 -6.42 -6.75 -1.20
C LYS A 43 -5.35 -5.71 -0.98
N LEU A 44 -5.61 -4.49 -1.42
CA LEU A 44 -4.77 -3.34 -1.11
C LEU A 44 -5.26 -2.73 0.20
N HIS A 45 -4.35 -2.54 1.13
CA HIS A 45 -4.58 -1.85 2.39
C HIS A 45 -3.68 -0.63 2.47
N HIS A 46 -4.20 0.43 3.07
CA HIS A 46 -3.47 1.64 3.41
C HIS A 46 -3.76 2.00 4.86
N VAL A 47 -2.72 2.40 5.58
CA VAL A 47 -2.80 2.98 6.93
C VAL A 47 -1.81 4.12 7.03
N ASP A 48 -2.12 5.10 7.88
CA ASP A 48 -1.29 6.31 7.95
C ASP A 48 0.04 6.05 8.66
N THR A 49 0.06 5.09 9.60
CA THR A 49 1.25 4.81 10.42
C THR A 49 1.56 3.32 10.60
N GLY A 50 2.83 3.03 10.88
CA GLY A 50 3.26 1.68 11.24
C GLY A 50 2.58 1.16 12.51
N ALA A 51 2.36 2.01 13.52
CA ALA A 51 1.64 1.64 14.74
C ALA A 51 0.21 1.15 14.44
N GLU A 52 -0.54 1.89 13.61
CA GLU A 52 -1.89 1.50 13.19
C GLU A 52 -1.88 0.18 12.39
N GLY A 53 -0.92 0.03 11.49
CA GLY A 53 -0.76 -1.20 10.72
C GLY A 53 -0.43 -2.43 11.58
N LYS A 54 0.30 -2.27 12.67
CA LYS A 54 0.53 -3.35 13.65
C LYS A 54 -0.73 -3.67 14.46
N GLU A 55 -1.43 -2.65 14.95
CA GLU A 55 -2.66 -2.83 15.74
C GLU A 55 -3.74 -3.59 14.95
N SER A 56 -3.86 -3.29 13.65
CA SER A 56 -4.76 -3.97 12.71
C SER A 56 -4.29 -5.37 12.28
N GLY A 57 -3.06 -5.77 12.62
CA GLY A 57 -2.46 -7.05 12.23
C GLY A 57 -2.00 -7.12 10.76
N LEU A 58 -1.95 -5.98 10.07
CA LEU A 58 -1.46 -5.87 8.69
C LEU A 58 0.07 -5.97 8.62
N LEU A 59 0.77 -5.39 9.61
CA LEU A 59 2.22 -5.28 9.62
C LEU A 59 2.90 -6.28 10.54
N ALA A 60 4.15 -6.58 10.22
CA ALA A 60 5.05 -7.35 11.07
C ALA A 60 5.76 -6.41 12.07
N ASP A 61 6.23 -6.97 13.18
CA ASP A 61 6.79 -6.20 14.30
C ASP A 61 8.03 -5.36 13.92
N TRP A 62 8.79 -5.78 12.90
CA TRP A 62 10.00 -5.09 12.44
C TRP A 62 9.70 -3.72 11.80
N VAL A 63 8.48 -3.49 11.30
CA VAL A 63 8.14 -2.19 10.70
C VAL A 63 8.13 -1.12 11.79
N PRO A 64 8.80 0.03 11.66
CA PRO A 64 8.79 1.06 12.71
C PRO A 64 7.38 1.61 13.01
N ASP A 65 7.11 1.98 14.26
CA ASP A 65 5.78 2.52 14.65
C ASP A 65 5.48 3.87 14.00
N ASP A 66 6.52 4.66 13.75
CA ASP A 66 6.52 5.97 13.10
C ASP A 66 6.81 5.89 11.58
N ALA A 67 6.73 4.70 10.99
CA ALA A 67 6.62 4.58 9.53
C ALA A 67 5.35 5.30 9.06
N GLU A 68 5.40 5.94 7.90
CA GLU A 68 4.32 6.73 7.31
C GLU A 68 3.92 6.18 5.93
N ASP A 69 2.73 6.55 5.45
CA ASP A 69 2.19 6.17 4.13
C ASP A 69 2.36 4.66 3.82
N VAL A 70 1.80 3.82 4.68
CA VAL A 70 2.02 2.38 4.62
C VAL A 70 1.01 1.75 3.67
N HIS A 71 1.51 1.10 2.61
CA HIS A 71 0.68 0.30 1.69
C HIS A 71 1.03 -1.18 1.79
N VAL A 72 0.01 -2.02 1.89
CA VAL A 72 0.15 -3.49 1.87
C VAL A 72 -0.72 -4.05 0.77
N LEU A 73 -0.11 -4.73 -0.21
CA LEU A 73 -0.85 -5.62 -1.10
C LEU A 73 -0.78 -7.03 -0.54
N GLN A 74 -1.89 -7.57 -0.09
CA GLN A 74 -1.98 -8.88 0.55
C GLN A 74 -2.74 -9.86 -0.33
N ARG A 75 -2.17 -11.04 -0.61
CA ARG A 75 -2.89 -12.12 -1.28
C ARG A 75 -4.07 -12.60 -0.42
N THR A 76 -5.24 -12.81 -1.02
CA THR A 76 -6.44 -13.28 -0.29
C THR A 76 -6.34 -14.75 0.11
N THR A 77 -5.66 -15.55 -0.71
CA THR A 77 -5.38 -16.97 -0.50
C THR A 77 -3.89 -17.25 -0.67
N GLY A 78 -3.18 -17.35 0.45
CA GLY A 78 -1.74 -17.55 0.48
C GLY A 78 -1.09 -16.73 1.58
N SER A 79 0.22 -16.62 1.49
CA SER A 79 1.08 -15.95 2.45
C SER A 79 1.80 -14.72 1.86
N GLU A 80 1.77 -14.57 0.53
CA GLU A 80 2.43 -13.47 -0.19
C GLU A 80 1.89 -12.10 0.23
N ARG A 81 2.82 -11.17 0.46
CA ARG A 81 2.53 -9.76 0.69
C ARG A 81 3.58 -8.89 0.01
N LEU A 82 3.16 -7.74 -0.50
CA LEU A 82 4.04 -6.63 -0.83
C LEU A 82 3.76 -5.51 0.18
N LEU A 83 4.81 -4.78 0.55
CA LEU A 83 4.77 -3.69 1.52
C LEU A 83 5.63 -2.54 1.00
N THR A 84 5.12 -1.33 1.11
CA THR A 84 5.91 -0.10 1.00
C THR A 84 5.53 0.88 2.09
N PHE A 85 6.48 1.68 2.55
CA PHE A 85 6.26 2.76 3.50
C PHE A 85 7.40 3.77 3.47
N GLU A 86 7.15 4.96 4.00
CA GLU A 86 8.16 6.00 4.21
C GLU A 86 8.69 5.93 5.65
N TYR A 87 10.00 6.01 5.82
CA TYR A 87 10.65 6.07 7.13
C TYR A 87 12.03 6.71 7.05
N SER A 88 12.30 7.66 7.94
CA SER A 88 13.58 8.40 7.95
C SER A 88 14.69 7.73 8.77
N GLY A 89 14.38 6.69 9.54
CA GLY A 89 15.37 5.92 10.28
C GLY A 89 16.02 4.82 9.43
N GLY A 90 17.00 4.13 10.02
CA GLY A 90 17.70 3.03 9.37
C GLY A 90 16.95 1.70 9.45
N MET A 91 17.48 0.68 8.77
CA MET A 91 17.01 -0.69 8.90
C MET A 91 17.06 -1.15 10.37
N PRO A 92 15.99 -1.75 10.91
CA PRO A 92 15.99 -2.30 12.26
C PRO A 92 17.10 -3.35 12.47
N SER A 93 17.72 -3.35 13.64
CA SER A 93 18.89 -4.21 13.94
C SER A 93 18.58 -5.71 14.02
N GLU A 94 17.30 -6.06 14.15
CA GLU A 94 16.81 -7.44 14.10
C GLU A 94 16.76 -8.00 12.67
N CYS A 95 16.83 -7.14 11.65
CA CYS A 95 16.90 -7.56 10.27
C CYS A 95 18.33 -8.01 9.93
N LEU A 96 18.43 -9.17 9.30
CA LEU A 96 19.69 -9.74 8.85
C LEU A 96 20.13 -9.03 7.56
N GLU A 97 21.27 -8.34 7.58
CA GLU A 97 21.92 -7.86 6.35
C GLU A 97 22.45 -9.05 5.55
N ILE A 98 22.25 -9.04 4.23
CA ILE A 98 22.70 -10.13 3.34
C ILE A 98 24.00 -9.77 2.64
N ASP A 99 24.85 -10.78 2.41
CA ASP A 99 26.18 -10.60 1.81
C ASP A 99 26.14 -10.15 0.35
N THR A 100 25.14 -10.61 -0.40
CA THR A 100 24.95 -10.27 -1.81
C THR A 100 23.55 -9.71 -2.04
N VAL A 101 23.48 -8.42 -2.38
CA VAL A 101 22.24 -7.72 -2.67
C VAL A 101 21.39 -8.50 -3.69
N GLY A 102 20.14 -8.75 -3.32
CA GLY A 102 19.15 -9.45 -4.13
C GLY A 102 19.38 -10.95 -4.32
N SER A 103 20.35 -11.54 -3.62
CA SER A 103 20.70 -12.95 -3.79
C SER A 103 21.14 -13.57 -2.45
N PRO A 104 20.23 -13.62 -1.46
CA PRO A 104 20.53 -14.28 -0.20
C PRO A 104 20.80 -15.77 -0.42
N THR A 105 21.77 -16.27 0.33
CA THR A 105 22.08 -17.69 0.43
C THR A 105 20.96 -18.43 1.18
N GLN A 106 20.92 -19.75 1.03
CA GLN A 106 19.99 -20.59 1.80
C GLN A 106 20.26 -20.52 3.31
N GLU A 107 21.50 -20.25 3.73
CA GLU A 107 21.86 -20.10 5.14
C GLU A 107 21.28 -18.81 5.73
N GLU A 108 21.41 -17.68 5.01
CA GLU A 108 20.81 -16.40 5.41
C GLU A 108 19.28 -16.50 5.44
N LEU A 109 18.67 -17.15 4.45
CA LEU A 109 17.23 -17.40 4.44
C LEU A 109 16.79 -18.27 5.61
N ALA A 110 17.51 -19.35 5.91
CA ALA A 110 17.19 -20.21 7.05
C ALA A 110 17.26 -19.43 8.37
N ALA A 111 18.33 -18.65 8.56
CA ALA A 111 18.53 -17.83 9.76
C ALA A 111 17.41 -16.80 9.94
N ALA A 112 17.03 -16.10 8.87
CA ALA A 112 15.93 -15.13 8.92
C ALA A 112 14.57 -15.82 9.16
N TYR A 113 14.29 -16.91 8.44
CA TYR A 113 13.00 -17.60 8.49
C TYR A 113 12.75 -18.31 9.83
N GLU A 114 13.79 -18.68 10.57
CA GLU A 114 13.65 -19.24 11.93
C GLU A 114 13.03 -18.23 12.91
N THR A 115 13.21 -16.93 12.67
CA THR A 115 12.68 -15.86 13.53
C THR A 115 11.18 -15.63 13.32
N ASP A 116 10.62 -15.98 12.15
CA ASP A 116 9.23 -15.72 11.79
C ASP A 116 8.34 -16.96 12.01
N ALA A 117 7.19 -16.77 12.66
CA ALA A 117 6.27 -17.85 13.02
C ALA A 117 5.58 -18.52 11.82
N ARG A 118 5.53 -17.86 10.66
CA ARG A 118 4.92 -18.40 9.44
C ARG A 118 5.88 -19.25 8.63
N THR A 119 7.18 -19.07 8.81
CA THR A 119 8.21 -19.75 7.99
C THR A 119 9.01 -20.80 8.76
N ARG A 120 9.17 -20.68 10.09
CA ARG A 120 10.08 -21.51 10.89
C ARG A 120 9.84 -23.03 10.83
N ASP A 121 8.64 -23.46 10.49
CA ASP A 121 8.25 -24.88 10.45
C ASP A 121 8.36 -25.51 9.05
N PHE A 122 8.90 -24.79 8.07
CA PHE A 122 9.01 -25.20 6.67
C PHE A 122 10.45 -25.10 6.16
N GLU A 123 10.81 -25.92 5.17
CA GLU A 123 12.12 -25.83 4.53
C GLU A 123 12.22 -24.55 3.68
N VAL A 124 13.39 -23.91 3.68
CA VAL A 124 13.64 -22.68 2.90
C VAL A 124 13.25 -22.85 1.42
N THR A 125 13.55 -24.01 0.83
CA THR A 125 13.26 -24.32 -0.58
C THR A 125 11.78 -24.42 -0.91
N GLN A 126 10.91 -24.53 0.11
CA GLN A 126 9.46 -24.50 -0.08
C GLN A 126 8.93 -23.08 -0.24
N TRP A 127 9.73 -22.04 -0.02
CA TRP A 127 9.30 -20.66 -0.19
C TRP A 127 9.74 -20.11 -1.55
N SER A 128 8.89 -19.27 -2.13
CA SER A 128 9.26 -18.46 -3.29
C SER A 128 10.38 -17.48 -2.92
N THR A 129 11.17 -17.13 -3.92
CA THR A 129 12.27 -16.15 -3.81
C THR A 129 12.02 -14.92 -4.67
N GLU A 130 10.89 -14.89 -5.37
CA GLU A 130 10.45 -13.82 -6.24
C GLU A 130 8.97 -13.52 -5.96
N PRO A 131 8.56 -12.25 -5.91
CA PRO A 131 7.15 -11.88 -5.82
C PRO A 131 6.43 -12.18 -7.15
N THR A 132 5.16 -12.54 -7.04
CA THR A 132 4.26 -12.78 -8.18
C THR A 132 3.12 -11.75 -8.25
N MET A 133 2.82 -11.07 -7.14
CA MET A 133 1.92 -9.92 -7.11
C MET A 133 2.57 -8.68 -7.71
N GLN A 134 1.75 -7.74 -8.18
CA GLN A 134 2.18 -6.48 -8.78
C GLN A 134 1.37 -5.32 -8.22
N ALA A 135 2.01 -4.17 -8.03
CA ALA A 135 1.37 -2.92 -7.65
C ALA A 135 2.02 -1.76 -8.41
N GLU A 136 1.31 -0.63 -8.57
CA GLU A 136 1.88 0.54 -9.27
C GLU A 136 3.15 1.06 -8.59
N TRP A 137 3.21 0.95 -7.26
CA TRP A 137 4.36 1.30 -6.42
C TRP A 137 5.39 0.16 -6.26
N TRP A 138 5.11 -1.04 -6.78
CA TRP A 138 6.03 -2.18 -6.77
C TRP A 138 6.43 -2.55 -8.20
N SER A 139 7.56 -2.00 -8.65
CA SER A 139 8.12 -2.38 -9.95
C SER A 139 8.61 -3.85 -9.98
N ALA A 140 8.41 -4.54 -11.10
CA ALA A 140 8.97 -5.88 -11.26
C ALA A 140 10.50 -5.85 -11.06
N GLY A 141 11.05 -6.79 -10.29
CA GLY A 141 12.48 -6.85 -10.03
C GLY A 141 12.94 -6.23 -8.71
N HIS A 142 12.05 -5.71 -7.84
CA HIS A 142 12.47 -5.13 -6.55
C HIS A 142 13.19 -6.13 -5.64
N GLU A 143 12.89 -7.42 -5.74
CA GLU A 143 13.57 -8.48 -5.01
C GLU A 143 15.08 -8.49 -5.25
N SER A 144 15.52 -8.09 -6.45
CA SER A 144 16.96 -7.97 -6.80
C SER A 144 17.69 -6.83 -6.07
N ARG A 145 16.95 -5.96 -5.36
CA ARG A 145 17.50 -4.86 -4.56
C ARG A 145 17.50 -5.15 -3.07
N THR A 146 17.02 -6.32 -2.66
CA THR A 146 16.97 -6.75 -1.26
C THR A 146 18.35 -6.63 -0.63
N THR A 147 18.44 -5.93 0.49
CA THR A 147 19.67 -5.80 1.27
C THR A 147 19.55 -6.47 2.64
N HIS A 148 18.33 -6.69 3.11
CA HIS A 148 18.08 -7.28 4.41
C HIS A 148 16.92 -8.28 4.38
N LEU A 149 16.96 -9.23 5.31
CA LEU A 149 15.88 -10.16 5.62
C LEU A 149 15.35 -9.86 7.03
N CYS A 150 14.08 -9.47 7.13
CA CYS A 150 13.39 -9.20 8.39
C CYS A 150 12.37 -10.33 8.65
N GLY A 151 12.81 -11.43 9.24
CA GLY A 151 11.99 -12.64 9.32
C GLY A 151 11.73 -13.21 7.93
N ARG A 152 10.46 -13.32 7.53
CA ARG A 152 10.08 -13.76 6.18
C ARG A 152 10.17 -12.69 5.09
N TRP A 153 10.49 -11.45 5.47
CA TRP A 153 10.42 -10.29 4.58
C TRP A 153 11.77 -9.99 3.95
N TRP A 154 11.78 -9.81 2.64
CA TRP A 154 12.91 -9.37 1.84
C TRP A 154 12.80 -7.87 1.66
N VAL A 155 13.72 -7.11 2.24
CA VAL A 155 13.61 -5.66 2.41
C VAL A 155 14.73 -4.91 1.69
N SER A 156 14.35 -3.81 1.05
CA SER A 156 15.24 -2.81 0.49
C SER A 156 14.77 -1.41 0.90
N GLU A 157 15.70 -0.47 0.97
CA GLU A 157 15.41 0.94 1.25
C GLU A 157 16.07 1.79 0.16
N THR A 158 15.40 2.86 -0.24
CA THR A 158 15.95 3.86 -1.16
C THR A 158 15.34 5.23 -0.84
N GLU A 159 16.19 6.17 -0.43
CA GLU A 159 15.83 7.57 -0.15
C GLU A 159 14.71 7.73 0.89
N GLY A 160 14.71 6.88 1.92
CA GLY A 160 13.70 6.85 2.99
C GLY A 160 12.43 6.09 2.64
N VAL A 161 12.37 5.44 1.47
CA VAL A 161 11.25 4.57 1.07
C VAL A 161 11.68 3.13 1.19
N PHE A 162 10.95 2.37 2.02
CA PHE A 162 11.17 0.95 2.23
C PHE A 162 10.24 0.15 1.33
N HIS A 163 10.78 -0.88 0.70
CA HIS A 163 10.04 -1.87 -0.08
C HIS A 163 10.35 -3.25 0.47
N ALA A 164 9.31 -4.01 0.78
CA ALA A 164 9.44 -5.40 1.22
C ALA A 164 8.46 -6.35 0.53
N PHE A 165 8.90 -7.59 0.27
CA PHE A 165 7.99 -8.69 -0.06
C PHE A 165 8.12 -9.83 0.95
N ALA A 166 7.00 -10.46 1.28
CA ALA A 166 6.97 -11.71 2.03
C ALA A 166 6.72 -12.85 1.06
N ALA A 167 7.57 -13.87 1.10
CA ALA A 167 7.48 -15.04 0.23
C ALA A 167 6.16 -15.81 0.41
N GLU A 168 5.71 -16.40 -0.70
CA GLU A 168 4.65 -17.41 -0.76
C GLU A 168 5.21 -18.82 -0.52
N LEU A 169 4.44 -19.67 0.15
CA LEU A 169 4.75 -21.10 0.26
C LEU A 169 4.38 -21.82 -1.04
N ASN A 170 5.38 -22.42 -1.69
CA ASN A 170 5.22 -23.35 -2.79
C ASN A 170 4.74 -24.70 -2.23
N GLY A 171 3.50 -25.07 -2.56
CA GLY A 171 2.88 -26.33 -2.13
C GLY A 171 3.45 -27.59 -2.76
#